data_AF-A0A413UB59-F1
#
_entry.id   AF-A0A413UB59-F1
#
_cell.length_a   1.000
_cell.length_b   1.000
_cell.length_c   1.000
_cell.angle_alpha   90.00
_cell.angle_beta   90.00
_cell.angle_gamma   90.00
#
_symmetry.space_group_name_H-M   'P 1'
#
loop_
_entity.id
_entity.type
_entity.pdbx_description
1 polymer ?
#
loop_
_entity_poly.entity_id
_entity_poly.type
_entity_poly.pdbx_seq_one_letter_code
_entity_poly.pdbx_strand_id
1 'polypeptide(L)'
;MKVGIPVMKCSLNPSQTVNAKTGKKSKTCSIDLAWKEMNNERIGRDLDIDETLTHNNVWMEGSTEDNVAKIVQNKIDEINQIRKENGKRSLRKDAVSVIEIIEKPNIEYMSNLLYDEKVSFLNTSHGVIKELLGEWNPDWTILESVQHHDEFGGLSAHNHSLVMLTTVDDNDLPGMNAFKEVNLKFYSFINKNYPKMMREYGYEVEDVRTYDMLTDEEKMERKLNPQQHGVDSYTYKKRKKEEMEQELEKLKIRSEQMSSQLENTILEITKAPDLVSYKDIQDENQTLKKELSTKDKIIQKLNVEKKELKQSLEKWKRQCMHIANKIGNKMLNAIGLDTNVVGIKKELPSKEVIQVIDDTSHTIQYNANDLRVIPDSQNKGKFCVILKKDNGFDVVDNNFDNRQLAEYRIKEIIDLKIEINPIKVKMNMDS
;
A
#
# COMPACT_ATOMS: atom_id res chain seq x y z
N MET A 1 22.47 7.80 -3.67
CA MET A 1 22.53 7.30 -5.07
C MET A 1 23.94 6.80 -5.39
N LYS A 2 24.12 5.87 -6.35
CA LYS A 2 25.44 5.32 -6.73
C LYS A 2 25.83 5.77 -8.14
N VAL A 3 27.12 6.08 -8.32
CA VAL A 3 27.73 6.29 -9.65
C VAL A 3 28.74 5.18 -9.89
N GLY A 4 28.56 4.42 -10.96
CA GLY A 4 29.59 3.52 -11.46
C GLY A 4 30.60 4.30 -12.29
N ILE A 5 31.89 4.07 -12.06
CA ILE A 5 32.98 4.71 -12.83
C ILE A 5 33.85 3.63 -13.49
N PRO A 6 33.31 2.83 -14.44
CA PRO A 6 34.13 1.85 -15.14
C PRO A 6 35.17 2.54 -16.02
N VAL A 7 36.33 1.92 -16.11
CA VAL A 7 37.46 2.40 -16.92
C VAL A 7 37.90 1.31 -17.87
N MET A 8 37.93 1.64 -19.16
CA MET A 8 38.37 0.76 -20.23
C MET A 8 39.75 1.19 -20.73
N LYS A 9 40.61 0.22 -21.05
CA LYS A 9 41.94 0.47 -21.59
C LYS A 9 41.88 0.42 -23.12
N CYS A 10 42.38 1.46 -23.77
CA CYS A 10 42.28 1.65 -25.22
C CYS A 10 43.68 1.77 -25.86
N SER A 11 43.83 1.20 -27.05
CA SER A 11 45.06 1.28 -27.84
C SER A 11 44.74 1.55 -29.31
N LEU A 12 45.65 2.19 -30.04
CA LEU A 12 45.55 2.30 -31.49
C LEU A 12 45.62 0.94 -32.19
N ASN A 13 46.41 0.01 -31.65
CA ASN A 13 46.57 -1.34 -32.21
C ASN A 13 46.40 -2.41 -31.12
N PRO A 14 45.16 -2.65 -30.64
CA PRO A 14 44.92 -3.59 -29.56
C PRO A 14 45.46 -4.99 -29.86
N SER A 15 46.10 -5.60 -28.88
CA SER A 15 46.66 -6.94 -29.01
C SER A 15 45.57 -7.97 -29.26
N GLN A 16 45.71 -8.74 -30.35
CA GLN A 16 44.85 -9.89 -30.66
C GLN A 16 45.35 -11.19 -30.02
N THR A 17 46.42 -11.12 -29.22
CA THR A 17 47.05 -12.30 -28.63
C THR A 17 46.18 -12.92 -27.55
N VAL A 18 46.00 -14.24 -27.62
CA VAL A 18 45.39 -15.04 -26.56
C VAL A 18 46.48 -15.42 -25.56
N ASN A 19 46.26 -15.15 -24.28
CA ASN A 19 47.19 -15.56 -23.24
C ASN A 19 47.19 -17.10 -23.13
N ALA A 20 48.32 -17.73 -23.44
CA ALA A 20 48.44 -19.19 -23.50
C ALA A 20 48.14 -19.89 -22.16
N LYS A 21 48.36 -19.24 -21.01
CA LYS A 21 48.11 -19.82 -19.69
C LYS A 21 46.64 -19.77 -19.28
N THR A 22 45.92 -18.73 -19.71
CA THR A 22 44.54 -18.47 -19.26
C THR A 22 43.50 -18.70 -20.35
N GLY A 23 43.92 -18.84 -21.62
CA GLY A 23 43.04 -18.91 -22.78
C GLY A 23 42.28 -17.60 -23.06
N LYS A 24 42.54 -16.53 -22.31
CA LYS A 24 41.79 -15.27 -22.42
C LYS A 24 42.48 -14.32 -23.40
N LYS A 25 41.68 -13.69 -24.27
CA LYS A 25 42.11 -12.58 -25.14
C LYS A 25 42.39 -11.33 -24.30
N SER A 26 43.26 -10.45 -24.81
CA SER A 26 43.40 -9.09 -24.25
C SER A 26 42.05 -8.37 -24.30
N LYS A 27 41.66 -7.71 -23.21
CA LYS A 27 40.42 -6.91 -23.11
C LYS A 27 40.65 -5.42 -23.48
N THR A 28 41.67 -5.13 -24.29
CA THR A 28 41.98 -3.74 -24.70
C THR A 28 41.07 -3.35 -25.86
N CYS A 29 40.38 -2.21 -25.76
CA CYS A 29 39.53 -1.67 -26.81
C CYS A 29 40.37 -0.91 -27.86
N SER A 30 39.83 -0.79 -29.07
CA SER A 30 40.39 0.11 -30.08
C SER A 30 39.96 1.55 -29.77
N ILE A 31 40.88 2.50 -29.87
CA ILE A 31 40.56 3.93 -29.74
C ILE A 31 39.53 4.36 -30.78
N ASP A 32 39.62 3.83 -32.00
CA ASP A 32 38.65 4.11 -33.07
C ASP A 32 37.24 3.64 -32.72
N LEU A 33 37.11 2.50 -32.01
CA LEU A 33 35.80 1.99 -31.60
C LEU A 33 35.21 2.85 -30.47
N ALA A 34 36.00 3.17 -29.45
CA ALA A 34 35.56 4.06 -28.38
C ALA A 34 35.18 5.45 -28.92
N TRP A 35 35.96 5.99 -29.87
CA TRP A 35 35.65 7.27 -30.50
C TRP A 35 34.35 7.25 -31.29
N LYS A 36 34.11 6.19 -32.08
CA LYS A 36 32.87 6.02 -32.84
C LYS A 36 31.63 5.87 -31.97
N GLU A 37 31.79 5.35 -30.76
CA GLU A 37 30.69 5.27 -29.78
C GLU A 37 30.32 6.65 -29.22
N MET A 38 31.30 7.57 -29.14
CA MET A 38 31.13 8.93 -28.61
C MET A 38 30.75 9.97 -29.67
N ASN A 39 31.21 9.81 -30.91
CA ASN A 39 31.00 10.80 -31.96
C ASN A 39 29.51 10.95 -32.32
N ASN A 40 29.14 12.01 -33.04
CA ASN A 40 27.72 12.26 -33.36
C ASN A 40 27.12 11.23 -34.34
N GLU A 41 27.94 10.42 -35.03
CA GLU A 41 27.45 9.28 -35.82
C GLU A 41 26.97 8.13 -34.93
N ARG A 42 27.36 8.12 -33.64
CA ARG A 42 26.95 7.18 -32.58
C ARG A 42 26.95 5.72 -33.05
N ILE A 43 28.06 5.31 -33.66
CA ILE A 43 28.20 3.96 -34.22
C ILE A 43 28.57 2.99 -33.09
N GLY A 44 27.55 2.45 -32.44
CA GLY A 44 27.65 1.43 -31.39
C GLY A 44 27.04 0.08 -31.78
N ARG A 45 27.29 -0.94 -30.96
CA ARG A 45 26.56 -2.24 -31.04
C ARG A 45 25.34 -2.28 -30.13
N ASP A 46 25.16 -1.25 -29.32
CA ASP A 46 24.17 -1.19 -28.26
C ASP A 46 22.81 -0.83 -28.86
N LEU A 47 21.84 -1.74 -28.66
CA LEU A 47 20.50 -1.66 -29.27
C LEU A 47 19.61 -0.59 -28.64
N ASP A 48 20.07 0.01 -27.54
CA ASP A 48 19.38 1.01 -26.74
C ASP A 48 19.76 2.44 -27.09
N ILE A 49 20.68 2.64 -28.04
CA ILE A 49 20.96 3.95 -28.64
C ILE A 49 19.75 4.36 -29.49
N ASP A 50 19.16 5.50 -29.15
CA ASP A 50 18.08 6.14 -29.89
C ASP A 50 18.65 7.28 -30.73
N GLU A 51 18.89 7.02 -32.01
CA GLU A 51 19.41 8.02 -32.97
C GLU A 51 18.56 9.31 -33.00
N THR A 52 17.27 9.22 -32.69
CA THR A 52 16.39 10.39 -32.66
C THR A 52 16.70 11.33 -31.49
N LEU A 53 17.39 10.84 -30.46
CA LEU A 53 17.78 11.61 -29.27
C LEU A 53 19.26 11.99 -29.26
N THR A 54 20.08 11.50 -30.20
CA THR A 54 21.52 11.80 -30.27
C THR A 54 21.84 13.30 -30.33
N HIS A 55 20.94 14.10 -30.90
CA HIS A 55 21.06 15.56 -30.91
C HIS A 55 21.00 16.22 -29.51
N ASN A 56 20.56 15.49 -28.48
CA ASN A 56 20.55 15.92 -27.08
C ASN A 56 21.88 15.66 -26.36
N ASN A 57 22.84 14.98 -26.99
CA ASN A 57 24.17 14.75 -26.43
C ASN A 57 24.92 16.08 -26.28
N VAL A 58 25.73 16.20 -25.23
CA VAL A 58 26.42 17.45 -24.88
C VAL A 58 27.92 17.22 -24.84
N TRP A 59 28.66 17.87 -25.74
CA TRP A 59 30.12 17.88 -25.69
C TRP A 59 30.60 18.80 -24.56
N MET A 60 31.44 18.25 -23.69
CA MET A 60 32.06 18.97 -22.57
C MET A 60 33.53 19.32 -22.88
N GLU A 61 34.23 18.46 -23.61
CA GLU A 61 35.60 18.64 -24.09
C GLU A 61 35.72 18.06 -25.50
N GLY A 62 36.47 18.73 -26.38
CA GLY A 62 36.66 18.31 -27.76
C GLY A 62 35.39 18.43 -28.62
N SER A 63 35.33 17.70 -29.74
CA SER A 63 34.25 17.80 -30.71
C SER A 63 34.19 16.60 -31.66
N THR A 64 33.01 16.35 -32.23
CA THR A 64 32.84 15.26 -33.22
C THR A 64 33.73 15.36 -34.47
N GLU A 65 34.34 16.53 -34.73
CA GLU A 65 35.21 16.76 -35.89
C GLU A 65 36.66 16.33 -35.62
N ASP A 66 37.00 16.05 -34.36
CA ASP A 66 38.34 15.70 -33.95
C ASP A 66 38.78 14.32 -34.47
N ASN A 67 40.08 14.21 -34.75
CA ASN A 67 40.71 12.96 -35.13
C ASN A 67 41.55 12.44 -33.97
N VAL A 68 40.87 11.84 -33.00
CA VAL A 68 41.47 11.28 -31.78
C VAL A 68 42.61 10.31 -32.11
N ALA A 69 42.42 9.44 -33.10
CA ALA A 69 43.45 8.49 -33.51
C ALA A 69 44.75 9.18 -33.97
N LYS A 70 44.63 10.26 -34.75
CA LYS A 70 45.77 11.06 -35.20
C LYS A 70 46.42 11.84 -34.05
N ILE A 71 45.63 12.42 -33.15
CA ILE A 71 46.15 13.12 -31.96
C ILE A 71 47.01 12.15 -31.12
N VAL A 72 46.48 10.96 -30.85
CA VAL A 72 47.19 9.92 -30.09
C VAL A 72 48.42 9.42 -30.83
N GLN A 73 48.33 9.21 -32.14
CA GLN A 73 49.47 8.77 -32.96
C GLN A 73 50.61 9.80 -32.91
N ASN A 74 50.30 11.08 -33.05
CA ASN A 74 51.29 12.16 -32.96
C ASN A 74 52.00 12.15 -31.60
N LYS A 75 51.27 11.95 -30.49
CA LYS A 75 51.87 11.87 -29.15
C LYS A 75 52.76 10.64 -28.99
N ILE A 76 52.34 9.50 -29.53
CA ILE A 76 53.16 8.28 -29.53
C ILE A 76 54.46 8.50 -30.32
N ASP A 77 54.39 9.18 -31.47
CA ASP A 77 55.55 9.47 -32.30
C ASP A 77 56.52 10.44 -31.61
N GLU A 78 56.01 11.47 -30.95
CA GLU A 78 56.79 12.38 -30.09
C GLU A 78 57.54 11.60 -29.00
N ILE A 79 56.83 10.75 -28.24
CA ILE A 79 57.45 9.93 -27.19
C ILE A 79 58.49 8.98 -27.79
N ASN A 80 58.18 8.32 -28.90
CA ASN A 80 59.10 7.39 -29.55
C ASN A 80 60.37 8.07 -30.04
N GLN A 81 60.26 9.30 -30.53
CA GLN A 81 61.41 10.11 -30.94
C GLN A 81 62.30 10.42 -29.73
N ILE A 82 61.73 10.93 -28.63
CA ILE A 82 62.46 11.20 -27.38
C ILE A 82 63.15 9.93 -26.85
N ARG A 83 62.44 8.80 -26.84
CA ARG A 83 62.99 7.50 -26.38
C ARG A 83 64.16 7.05 -27.25
N LYS A 84 64.03 7.18 -28.58
CA LYS A 84 65.06 6.78 -29.54
C LYS A 84 66.33 7.64 -29.40
N GLU A 85 66.17 8.96 -29.24
CA GLU A 85 67.27 9.90 -28.98
C GLU A 85 68.04 9.53 -27.70
N ASN A 86 67.35 8.96 -26.71
CA ASN A 86 67.93 8.47 -25.46
C ASN A 86 68.32 6.98 -25.49
N GLY A 87 68.45 6.37 -26.68
CA GLY A 87 68.91 4.99 -26.84
C GLY A 87 67.94 3.92 -26.32
N LYS A 88 66.69 4.27 -26.04
CA LYS A 88 65.64 3.33 -25.64
C LYS A 88 64.81 2.88 -26.83
N ARG A 89 64.15 1.74 -26.66
CA ARG A 89 63.17 1.23 -27.63
C ARG A 89 61.91 2.10 -27.63
N SER A 90 61.30 2.20 -28.80
CA SER A 90 59.94 2.72 -28.98
C SER A 90 58.93 1.95 -28.12
N LEU A 91 57.80 2.59 -27.86
CA LEU A 91 56.63 1.97 -27.26
C LEU A 91 56.18 0.77 -28.09
N ARG A 92 55.59 -0.22 -27.42
CA ARG A 92 54.98 -1.35 -28.13
C ARG A 92 53.82 -0.83 -28.96
N LYS A 93 53.59 -1.43 -30.13
CA LYS A 93 52.46 -1.09 -31.01
C LYS A 93 51.10 -1.17 -30.32
N ASP A 94 50.97 -2.11 -29.37
CA ASP A 94 49.77 -2.39 -28.58
C ASP A 94 49.78 -1.71 -27.20
N ALA A 95 50.64 -0.69 -27.02
CA ALA A 95 50.62 0.11 -25.81
C ALA A 95 49.24 0.74 -25.60
N VAL A 96 48.76 0.68 -24.36
CA VAL A 96 47.55 1.38 -23.97
C VAL A 96 47.91 2.85 -23.82
N SER A 97 47.42 3.66 -24.75
CA SER A 97 47.70 5.09 -24.85
C SER A 97 46.56 5.95 -24.33
N VAL A 98 45.35 5.40 -24.29
CA VAL A 98 44.14 6.09 -23.82
C VAL A 98 43.40 5.18 -22.84
N ILE A 99 42.74 5.78 -21.86
CA ILE A 99 41.62 5.14 -21.16
C ILE A 99 40.33 5.83 -21.50
N GLU A 100 39.25 5.06 -21.52
CA GLU A 100 37.90 5.58 -21.53
C GLU A 100 37.35 5.46 -20.10
N ILE A 101 36.89 6.58 -19.55
CA ILE A 101 36.23 6.65 -18.25
C ILE A 101 34.76 6.95 -18.51
N ILE A 102 33.88 6.15 -17.90
CA ILE A 102 32.44 6.33 -18.05
C ILE A 102 31.88 6.70 -16.68
N GLU A 103 31.24 7.85 -16.53
CA GLU A 103 30.58 8.25 -15.29
C GLU A 103 29.10 7.89 -15.42
N LYS A 104 28.69 6.78 -14.79
CA LYS A 104 27.38 6.17 -14.99
C LYS A 104 26.55 6.14 -13.70
N PRO A 105 25.75 7.18 -13.43
CA PRO A 105 24.76 7.20 -12.36
C PRO A 105 23.69 6.13 -12.57
N ASN A 106 23.04 5.69 -11.49
CA ASN A 106 21.96 4.71 -11.62
C ASN A 106 20.76 5.30 -12.37
N ILE A 107 20.17 4.49 -13.24
CA ILE A 107 19.03 4.88 -14.09
C ILE A 107 17.85 5.40 -13.27
N GLU A 108 17.62 4.87 -12.07
CA GLU A 108 16.55 5.29 -11.16
C GLU A 108 16.72 6.76 -10.73
N TYR A 109 17.95 7.20 -10.46
CA TYR A 109 18.21 8.60 -10.11
C TYR A 109 18.02 9.49 -11.33
N MET A 110 18.63 9.13 -12.46
CA MET A 110 18.53 9.90 -13.71
C MET A 110 17.10 10.02 -14.22
N SER A 111 16.26 9.00 -14.02
CA SER A 111 14.86 9.02 -14.44
C SER A 111 14.01 10.05 -13.69
N ASN A 112 14.45 10.51 -12.51
CA ASN A 112 13.73 11.51 -11.71
C ASN A 112 14.17 12.95 -12.01
N LEU A 113 15.20 13.14 -12.84
CA LEU A 113 15.74 14.45 -13.17
C LEU A 113 15.18 14.96 -14.50
N LEU A 114 14.95 16.27 -14.58
CA LEU A 114 14.73 16.98 -15.84
C LEU A 114 16.03 17.02 -16.66
N TYR A 115 15.92 17.30 -17.97
CA TYR A 115 17.09 17.34 -18.86
C TYR A 115 18.19 18.27 -18.35
N ASP A 116 17.86 19.51 -18.00
CA ASP A 116 18.84 20.49 -17.50
C ASP A 116 19.48 20.05 -16.18
N GLU A 117 18.75 19.34 -15.32
CA GLU A 117 19.26 18.78 -14.06
C GLU A 117 20.23 17.62 -14.34
N LYS A 118 19.93 16.77 -15.33
CA LYS A 118 20.86 15.72 -15.80
C LYS A 118 22.14 16.35 -16.33
N VAL A 119 22.02 17.35 -17.20
CA VAL A 119 23.17 18.07 -17.78
C VAL A 119 24.02 18.71 -16.69
N SER A 120 23.39 19.37 -15.71
CA SER A 120 24.08 19.98 -14.58
C SER A 120 24.82 18.94 -13.74
N PHE A 121 24.15 17.84 -13.37
CA PHE A 121 24.76 16.76 -12.61
C PHE A 121 26.00 16.21 -13.34
N LEU A 122 25.84 15.92 -14.64
CA LEU A 122 26.89 15.32 -15.46
C LEU A 122 28.06 16.28 -15.71
N ASN A 123 27.81 17.58 -15.83
CA ASN A 123 28.89 18.58 -15.90
C ASN A 123 29.67 18.66 -14.58
N THR A 124 28.99 18.62 -13.43
CA THR A 124 29.67 18.58 -12.13
C THR A 124 30.48 17.30 -11.97
N SER A 125 29.90 16.16 -12.34
CA SER A 125 30.56 14.85 -12.34
C SER A 125 31.86 14.88 -13.15
N HIS A 126 31.79 15.44 -14.37
CA HIS A 126 32.95 15.58 -15.25
C HIS A 126 34.04 16.48 -14.63
N GLY A 127 33.64 17.62 -14.05
CA GLY A 127 34.55 18.53 -13.36
C GLY A 127 35.28 17.85 -12.20
N VAL A 128 34.57 17.06 -11.39
CA VAL A 128 35.16 16.28 -10.29
C VAL A 128 36.14 15.24 -10.82
N ILE A 129 35.78 14.50 -11.87
CA ILE A 129 36.71 13.53 -12.48
C ILE A 129 37.96 14.22 -13.03
N LYS A 130 37.81 15.36 -13.71
CA LYS A 130 38.93 16.13 -14.25
C LYS A 130 39.90 16.57 -13.15
N GLU A 131 39.38 17.07 -12.03
CA GLU A 131 40.20 17.43 -10.87
C GLU A 131 40.94 16.22 -10.28
N LEU A 132 40.23 15.12 -10.06
CA LEU A 132 40.83 13.88 -9.54
C LEU A 132 41.90 13.29 -10.46
N LEU A 133 41.70 13.37 -11.79
CA LEU A 133 42.71 12.94 -12.75
C LEU A 133 43.95 13.82 -12.69
N GLY A 134 43.77 15.14 -12.56
CA GLY A 134 44.89 16.09 -12.38
C GLY A 134 45.67 15.85 -11.09
N GLU A 135 44.99 15.52 -9.99
CA GLU A 135 45.64 15.13 -8.73
C GLU A 135 46.39 13.80 -8.84
N TRP A 136 45.81 12.83 -9.57
CA TRP A 136 46.43 11.53 -9.76
C TRP A 136 47.68 11.62 -10.64
N ASN A 137 47.56 12.27 -11.79
CA ASN A 137 48.65 12.47 -12.73
C ASN A 137 48.40 13.73 -13.59
N PRO A 138 49.12 14.83 -13.33
CA PRO A 138 48.90 16.10 -14.03
C PRO A 138 49.29 16.09 -15.51
N ASP A 139 50.04 15.07 -15.97
CA ASP A 139 50.45 14.93 -17.37
C ASP A 139 49.41 14.17 -18.22
N TRP A 140 48.30 13.77 -17.60
CA TRP A 140 47.18 13.16 -18.33
C TRP A 140 46.32 14.24 -18.97
N THR A 141 45.81 13.93 -20.15
CA THR A 141 45.02 14.89 -20.93
C THR A 141 43.70 14.26 -21.31
N ILE A 142 42.59 14.89 -20.91
CA ILE A 142 41.28 14.57 -21.45
C ILE A 142 41.26 15.08 -22.89
N LEU A 143 41.13 14.16 -23.84
CA LEU A 143 41.04 14.48 -25.27
C LEU A 143 39.62 14.90 -25.62
N GLU A 144 38.66 14.09 -25.17
CA GLU A 144 37.25 14.17 -25.56
C GLU A 144 36.39 13.86 -24.34
N SER A 145 35.27 14.54 -24.21
CA SER A 145 34.27 14.21 -23.21
C SER A 145 32.87 14.60 -23.68
N VAL A 146 31.94 13.65 -23.60
CA VAL A 146 30.56 13.83 -24.07
C VAL A 146 29.57 13.22 -23.09
N GLN A 147 28.44 13.90 -22.91
CA GLN A 147 27.27 13.38 -22.22
C GLN A 147 26.37 12.67 -23.22
N HIS A 148 26.08 11.39 -22.97
CA HIS A 148 25.11 10.62 -23.73
C HIS A 148 23.73 10.75 -23.08
N HIS A 149 22.75 11.23 -23.84
CA HIS A 149 21.34 11.40 -23.45
C HIS A 149 20.38 10.61 -24.33
N ASP A 150 20.90 9.67 -25.11
CA ASP A 150 20.18 8.92 -26.14
C ASP A 150 20.07 7.42 -25.84
N GLU A 151 20.62 6.95 -24.72
CA GLU A 151 20.42 5.56 -24.27
C GLU A 151 19.16 5.40 -23.41
N PHE A 152 18.42 4.31 -23.66
CA PHE A 152 17.19 3.97 -22.93
C PHE A 152 16.14 5.10 -22.94
N GLY A 153 15.94 5.75 -24.10
CA GLY A 153 15.01 6.88 -24.21
C GLY A 153 15.42 8.10 -23.38
N GLY A 154 16.74 8.27 -23.16
CA GLY A 154 17.31 9.35 -22.35
C GLY A 154 17.20 9.16 -20.84
N LEU A 155 16.82 7.97 -20.37
CA LEU A 155 16.73 7.64 -18.94
C LEU A 155 18.09 7.29 -18.34
N SER A 156 19.02 6.77 -19.15
CA SER A 156 20.33 6.33 -18.69
C SER A 156 21.42 7.35 -19.06
N ALA A 157 21.22 8.63 -18.78
CA ALA A 157 22.19 9.66 -19.11
C ALA A 157 23.53 9.47 -18.35
N HIS A 158 24.66 9.59 -19.04
CA HIS A 158 26.00 9.32 -18.51
C HIS A 158 27.10 10.02 -19.32
N ASN A 159 28.32 10.11 -18.76
CA ASN A 159 29.47 10.69 -19.46
C ASN A 159 30.38 9.60 -20.01
N HIS A 160 31.01 9.88 -21.15
CA HIS A 160 32.21 9.21 -21.62
C HIS A 160 33.35 10.23 -21.72
N SER A 161 34.55 9.85 -21.28
CA SER A 161 35.75 10.67 -21.39
C SER A 161 36.93 9.85 -21.90
N LEU A 162 37.57 10.28 -22.99
CA LEU A 162 38.83 9.70 -23.46
C LEU A 162 40.00 10.45 -22.86
N VAL A 163 40.84 9.76 -22.10
CA VAL A 163 41.98 10.34 -21.39
C VAL A 163 43.27 9.74 -21.92
N MET A 164 44.10 10.57 -22.55
CA MET A 164 45.44 10.20 -22.97
C MET A 164 46.36 10.07 -21.77
N LEU A 165 47.05 8.93 -21.71
CA LEU A 165 47.96 8.60 -20.64
C LEU A 165 49.37 9.07 -20.98
N THR A 166 50.00 9.75 -20.04
CA THR A 166 51.44 9.96 -20.04
C THR A 166 52.01 9.39 -18.75
N THR A 167 53.16 8.73 -18.86
CA THR A 167 53.88 8.14 -17.74
C THR A 167 55.36 8.41 -17.90
N VAL A 168 56.10 8.35 -16.80
CA VAL A 168 57.55 8.50 -16.82
C VAL A 168 58.18 7.18 -16.33
N ASP A 169 59.20 6.72 -17.04
CA ASP A 169 59.98 5.54 -16.64
C ASP A 169 61.12 5.90 -15.67
N ASP A 170 61.83 4.89 -15.15
CA ASP A 170 62.85 5.09 -14.11
C ASP A 170 64.06 5.95 -14.58
N ASN A 171 64.17 6.25 -15.88
CA ASN A 171 65.19 7.13 -16.45
C ASN A 171 64.64 8.54 -16.78
N ASP A 172 63.48 8.89 -16.21
CA ASP A 172 62.80 10.16 -16.47
C ASP A 172 62.34 10.35 -17.93
N LEU A 173 62.15 9.24 -18.66
CA LEU A 173 61.71 9.27 -20.06
C LEU A 173 60.21 9.05 -20.16
N PRO A 174 59.53 9.77 -21.07
CA PRO A 174 58.10 9.61 -21.26
C PRO A 174 57.76 8.23 -21.84
N GLY A 175 56.56 7.77 -21.52
CA GLY A 175 56.00 6.51 -21.95
C GLY A 175 54.50 6.45 -21.71
N MET A 176 53.89 5.30 -22.03
CA MET A 176 52.46 5.05 -21.83
C MET A 176 52.27 3.69 -21.15
N ASN A 177 52.20 3.68 -19.81
CA ASN A 177 52.09 2.46 -19.01
C ASN A 177 50.81 2.44 -18.16
N ALA A 178 49.68 2.12 -18.79
CA ALA A 178 48.40 1.95 -18.11
C ALA A 178 48.37 0.84 -17.06
N PHE A 179 49.32 -0.11 -17.07
CA PHE A 179 49.38 -1.14 -16.02
C PHE A 179 49.92 -0.55 -14.70
N LYS A 180 50.92 0.33 -14.80
CA LYS A 180 51.51 1.00 -13.64
C LYS A 180 50.56 2.03 -13.05
N GLU A 181 49.81 2.75 -13.87
CA GLU A 181 48.94 3.83 -13.38
C GLU A 181 47.50 3.40 -13.11
N VAL A 182 46.84 2.76 -14.09
CA VAL A 182 45.43 2.36 -13.99
C VAL A 182 45.34 1.00 -13.31
N ASN A 183 45.60 1.03 -12.01
CA ASN A 183 45.72 -0.11 -11.10
C ASN A 183 44.75 0.02 -9.91
N LEU A 184 44.85 -0.89 -8.93
CA LEU A 184 43.96 -0.90 -7.77
C LEU A 184 44.05 0.36 -6.89
N LYS A 185 45.22 1.01 -6.81
CA LYS A 185 45.40 2.28 -6.10
C LYS A 185 44.65 3.42 -6.79
N PHE A 186 44.73 3.50 -8.12
CA PHE A 186 43.94 4.45 -8.91
C PHE A 186 42.44 4.26 -8.64
N TYR A 187 41.93 3.03 -8.75
CA TYR A 187 40.51 2.77 -8.46
C TYR A 187 40.14 3.08 -7.01
N SER A 188 41.01 2.80 -6.04
CA SER A 188 40.73 3.11 -4.63
C SER A 188 40.71 4.63 -4.40
N PHE A 189 41.62 5.37 -5.04
CA PHE A 189 41.66 6.83 -5.00
C PHE A 189 40.38 7.44 -5.58
N ILE A 190 40.00 7.07 -6.81
CA ILE A 190 38.78 7.58 -7.45
C ILE A 190 37.53 7.24 -6.63
N ASN A 191 37.34 5.97 -6.26
CA ASN A 191 36.13 5.54 -5.54
C ASN A 191 36.01 6.13 -4.13
N LYS A 192 37.13 6.52 -3.51
CA LYS A 192 37.13 7.17 -2.19
C LYS A 192 36.82 8.66 -2.29
N ASN A 193 37.41 9.36 -3.27
CA ASN A 193 37.36 10.82 -3.33
C ASN A 193 36.19 11.35 -4.17
N TYR A 194 35.78 10.64 -5.22
CA TYR A 194 34.68 11.07 -6.09
C TYR A 194 33.36 11.30 -5.33
N PRO A 195 32.84 10.36 -4.51
CA PRO A 195 31.61 10.59 -3.77
C PRO A 195 31.71 11.77 -2.80
N LYS A 196 32.88 11.95 -2.16
CA LYS A 196 33.13 13.05 -1.24
C LYS A 196 33.02 14.39 -1.95
N MET A 197 33.68 14.56 -3.10
CA MET A 197 33.66 15.80 -3.86
C MET A 197 32.27 16.09 -4.42
N MET A 198 31.56 15.09 -4.95
CA MET A 198 30.19 15.27 -5.42
C MET A 198 29.24 15.78 -4.32
N ARG A 199 29.43 15.33 -3.06
CA ARG A 199 28.67 15.84 -1.91
C ARG A 199 29.00 17.29 -1.56
N GLU A 200 30.22 17.74 -1.80
CA GLU A 200 30.61 19.16 -1.62
C GLU A 200 29.85 20.08 -2.60
N TYR A 201 29.43 19.54 -3.76
CA TYR A 201 28.54 20.21 -4.71
C TYR A 201 27.04 19.99 -4.45
N GLY A 202 26.67 19.32 -3.36
CA GLY A 202 25.27 19.10 -2.96
C GLY A 202 24.61 17.84 -3.53
N TYR A 203 25.38 16.94 -4.15
CA TYR A 203 24.85 15.67 -4.67
C TYR A 203 25.07 14.52 -3.68
N GLU A 204 23.98 13.84 -3.28
CA GLU A 204 23.98 12.73 -2.32
C GLU A 204 24.47 11.40 -2.95
N VAL A 205 25.76 11.37 -3.27
CA VAL A 205 26.46 10.20 -3.80
C VAL A 205 26.95 9.31 -2.65
N GLU A 206 26.65 8.02 -2.72
CA GLU A 206 27.07 7.02 -1.72
C GLU A 206 28.54 6.65 -1.89
N ASP A 207 29.19 6.34 -0.75
CA ASP A 207 30.54 5.80 -0.77
C ASP A 207 30.56 4.39 -1.39
N VAL A 208 31.60 4.12 -2.17
CA VAL A 208 31.85 2.80 -2.73
C VAL A 208 32.77 2.04 -1.77
N ARG A 209 32.44 0.78 -1.49
CA ARG A 209 33.31 -0.10 -0.69
C ARG A 209 34.60 -0.39 -1.46
N THR A 210 35.70 0.24 -1.08
CA THR A 210 37.00 0.09 -1.73
C THR A 210 37.80 -1.10 -1.19
N TYR A 211 38.85 -1.52 -1.92
CA TYR A 211 39.63 -2.71 -1.56
C TYR A 211 40.39 -2.56 -0.23
N ASP A 212 40.83 -1.35 0.09
CA ASP A 212 41.50 -1.01 1.36
C ASP A 212 40.56 -1.12 2.57
N MET A 213 39.23 -1.02 2.37
CA MET A 213 38.22 -1.22 3.42
C MET A 213 37.84 -2.69 3.66
N LEU A 214 38.40 -3.62 2.88
CA LEU A 214 38.17 -5.06 3.08
C LEU A 214 39.06 -5.60 4.21
N THR A 215 38.54 -6.56 4.97
CA THR A 215 39.36 -7.30 5.95
C THR A 215 40.39 -8.18 5.24
N ASP A 216 41.39 -8.66 5.96
CA ASP A 216 42.42 -9.53 5.37
C ASP A 216 41.84 -10.87 4.90
N GLU A 217 40.82 -11.38 5.60
CA GLU A 217 40.05 -12.55 5.18
C GLU A 217 39.32 -12.30 3.87
N GLU A 218 38.63 -11.16 3.72
CA GLU A 218 37.94 -10.80 2.48
C GLU A 218 38.92 -10.58 1.32
N LYS A 219 40.09 -9.98 1.59
CA LYS A 219 41.16 -9.82 0.58
C LYS A 219 41.71 -11.17 0.14
N MET A 220 41.90 -12.10 1.08
CA MET A 220 42.36 -13.46 0.79
C MET A 220 41.30 -14.26 0.02
N GLU A 221 40.03 -14.17 0.42
CA GLU A 221 38.91 -14.79 -0.30
C GLU A 221 38.86 -14.27 -1.74
N ARG A 222 38.96 -12.96 -1.95
CA ARG A 222 38.95 -12.37 -3.30
C ARG A 222 40.15 -12.79 -4.15
N LYS A 223 41.29 -13.10 -3.52
CA LYS A 223 42.48 -13.63 -4.19
C LYS A 223 42.33 -15.10 -4.56
N LEU A 224 41.69 -15.90 -3.70
CA LEU A 224 41.45 -17.33 -3.90
C LEU A 224 40.29 -17.59 -4.86
N ASN A 225 39.23 -16.78 -4.77
CA ASN A 225 38.01 -16.82 -5.55
C ASN A 225 37.83 -15.50 -6.30
N PRO A 226 38.68 -15.20 -7.30
CA PRO A 226 38.52 -13.98 -8.08
C PRO A 226 37.20 -14.02 -8.83
N GLN A 227 36.22 -13.25 -8.36
CA GLN A 227 34.95 -13.07 -9.07
C GLN A 227 35.25 -12.52 -10.47
N GLN A 228 34.72 -13.19 -11.50
CA GLN A 228 34.77 -12.65 -12.85
C GLN A 228 33.81 -11.47 -12.95
N HIS A 229 34.31 -10.27 -12.66
CA HIS A 229 33.63 -9.04 -13.01
C HIS A 229 33.93 -8.68 -14.48
N GLY A 230 32.97 -8.05 -15.16
CA GLY A 230 33.12 -7.60 -16.54
C GLY A 230 32.76 -8.65 -17.60
N VAL A 231 31.47 -9.01 -17.62
CA VAL A 231 30.77 -9.37 -18.86
C VAL A 231 30.68 -8.09 -19.70
N ASP A 232 30.92 -8.17 -21.01
CA ASP A 232 30.78 -6.99 -21.88
C ASP A 232 29.35 -6.41 -21.82
N SER A 233 29.23 -5.09 -21.99
CA SER A 233 27.96 -4.34 -21.84
C SER A 233 26.84 -5.00 -22.64
N TYR A 234 27.10 -5.29 -23.92
CA TYR A 234 26.16 -5.95 -24.81
C TYR A 234 25.67 -7.30 -24.26
N THR A 235 26.57 -8.18 -23.83
CA THR A 235 26.19 -9.49 -23.27
C THR A 235 25.42 -9.35 -21.95
N TYR A 236 25.80 -8.38 -21.10
CA TYR A 236 25.06 -8.09 -19.87
C TYR A 236 23.65 -7.58 -20.16
N LYS A 237 23.52 -6.57 -21.04
CA LYS A 237 22.25 -5.96 -21.47
C LYS A 237 21.35 -7.03 -22.11
N LYS A 238 21.90 -7.88 -22.98
CA LYS A 238 21.17 -8.99 -23.60
C LYS A 238 20.62 -9.98 -22.57
N ARG A 239 21.46 -10.45 -21.63
CA ARG A 239 21.00 -11.35 -20.55
C ARG A 239 19.93 -10.69 -19.70
N LYS A 240 20.08 -9.40 -19.37
CA LYS A 240 19.08 -8.65 -18.61
C LYS A 240 17.77 -8.48 -19.36
N LYS A 241 17.81 -8.25 -20.68
CA LYS A 241 16.62 -8.21 -21.53
C LYS A 241 15.88 -9.55 -21.51
N GLU A 242 16.60 -10.66 -21.66
CA GLU A 242 16.02 -12.01 -21.57
C GLU A 242 15.41 -12.28 -20.18
N GLU A 243 16.06 -11.87 -19.10
CA GLU A 243 15.52 -11.95 -17.73
C GLU A 243 14.22 -11.13 -17.58
N MET A 244 14.19 -9.90 -18.09
CA MET A 244 13.01 -9.02 -18.05
C MET A 244 11.85 -9.56 -18.90
N GLU A 245 12.12 -10.09 -20.09
CA GLU A 245 11.10 -10.69 -20.95
C GLU A 245 10.44 -11.90 -20.26
N GLN A 246 11.23 -12.73 -19.57
CA GLN A 246 10.68 -13.83 -18.77
C GLN A 246 9.83 -13.35 -17.60
N GLU A 247 10.21 -12.25 -16.95
CA GLU A 247 9.44 -11.67 -15.84
C GLU A 247 8.13 -11.03 -16.34
N LEU A 248 8.17 -10.33 -17.47
CA LEU A 248 6.99 -9.77 -18.12
C LEU A 248 6.00 -10.87 -18.51
N GLU A 249 6.50 -11.99 -19.03
CA GLU A 249 5.66 -13.14 -19.37
C GLU A 249 4.99 -13.74 -18.12
N LYS A 250 5.72 -13.88 -17.01
CA LYS A 250 5.14 -14.31 -15.73
C LYS A 250 4.06 -13.34 -15.24
N LEU A 251 4.27 -12.03 -15.38
CA LEU A 251 3.30 -11.01 -14.99
C LEU A 251 2.05 -11.05 -15.86
N LYS A 252 2.18 -11.29 -17.17
CA LYS A 252 1.03 -11.47 -18.08
C LYS A 252 0.19 -12.68 -17.69
N ILE A 253 0.82 -13.84 -17.47
CA ILE A 253 0.15 -15.06 -17.00
C ILE A 253 -0.59 -14.79 -15.68
N ARG A 254 0.05 -14.09 -14.75
CA ARG A 254 -0.57 -13.73 -13.47
C ARG A 254 -1.76 -12.78 -13.65
N SER A 255 -1.66 -11.83 -14.58
CA SER A 255 -2.76 -10.93 -14.91
C SER A 255 -3.95 -11.69 -15.50
N GLU A 256 -3.71 -12.63 -16.42
CA GLU A 256 -4.76 -13.48 -17.01
C GLU A 256 -5.43 -14.36 -15.95
N GLN A 257 -4.64 -14.95 -15.04
CA GLN A 257 -5.17 -15.72 -13.91
C GLN A 257 -6.06 -14.87 -13.00
N MET A 258 -5.64 -13.65 -12.67
CA MET A 258 -6.47 -12.72 -11.87
C MET A 258 -7.75 -12.33 -12.61
N SER A 259 -7.69 -12.07 -13.92
CA SER A 259 -8.89 -11.78 -14.72
C SER A 259 -9.87 -12.95 -14.72
N SER A 260 -9.39 -14.19 -14.89
CA SER A 260 -10.24 -15.38 -14.82
C SER A 260 -10.84 -15.61 -13.43
N GLN A 261 -10.07 -15.35 -12.36
CA GLN A 261 -10.59 -15.38 -11.00
C GLN A 261 -11.70 -14.34 -10.80
N LEU A 262 -11.48 -13.12 -11.29
CA LEU A 262 -12.47 -12.04 -11.22
C LEU A 262 -13.75 -12.41 -11.97
N GLU A 263 -13.65 -12.97 -13.18
CA GLU A 263 -14.81 -13.45 -13.94
C GLU A 263 -15.60 -14.52 -13.17
N ASN A 264 -14.91 -15.48 -12.55
CA ASN A 264 -15.55 -16.51 -11.73
C ASN A 264 -16.24 -15.92 -10.50
N THR A 265 -15.60 -14.97 -9.81
CA THR A 265 -16.22 -14.28 -8.66
C THR A 265 -17.43 -13.45 -9.10
N ILE A 266 -17.37 -12.77 -10.24
CA ILE A 266 -18.53 -12.07 -10.80
C ILE A 266 -19.64 -13.07 -11.08
N LEU A 267 -19.36 -14.21 -11.72
CA LEU A 267 -20.35 -15.27 -11.95
C LEU A 267 -20.96 -15.81 -10.65
N GLU A 268 -20.17 -15.97 -9.59
CA GLU A 268 -20.68 -16.41 -8.28
C GLU A 268 -21.60 -15.38 -7.64
N ILE A 269 -21.24 -14.09 -7.69
CA ILE A 269 -22.03 -13.00 -7.11
C ILE A 269 -23.28 -12.70 -7.96
N THR A 270 -23.18 -12.84 -9.29
CA THR A 270 -24.27 -12.56 -10.24
C THR A 270 -25.15 -13.76 -10.55
N LYS A 271 -24.79 -14.96 -10.06
CA LYS A 271 -25.72 -16.08 -9.97
C LYS A 271 -26.89 -15.65 -9.09
N ALA A 272 -27.96 -15.19 -9.75
CA ALA A 272 -29.23 -14.95 -9.10
C ALA A 272 -29.63 -16.22 -8.32
N PRO A 273 -30.15 -16.11 -7.08
CA PRO A 273 -30.69 -17.25 -6.38
C PRO A 273 -31.72 -17.94 -7.29
N ASP A 274 -31.66 -19.27 -7.34
CA ASP A 274 -32.48 -20.11 -8.22
C ASP A 274 -33.95 -19.67 -8.18
N LEU A 275 -34.64 -19.71 -9.32
CA LEU A 275 -36.06 -19.39 -9.47
C LEU A 275 -36.94 -20.17 -8.47
N VAL A 276 -36.45 -21.32 -8.01
CA VAL A 276 -37.03 -22.12 -6.92
C VAL A 276 -37.04 -21.35 -5.60
N SER A 277 -35.93 -20.69 -5.22
CA SER A 277 -35.84 -19.89 -3.99
C SER A 277 -36.81 -18.71 -3.99
N TYR A 278 -37.05 -18.08 -5.15
CA TYR A 278 -38.05 -17.02 -5.27
C TYR A 278 -39.48 -17.53 -5.10
N LYS A 279 -39.79 -18.73 -5.62
CA LYS A 279 -41.10 -19.37 -5.42
C LYS A 279 -41.32 -19.75 -3.96
N ASP A 280 -40.32 -20.32 -3.30
CA ASP A 280 -40.40 -20.68 -1.88
C ASP A 280 -40.67 -19.44 -1.00
N ILE A 281 -39.95 -18.34 -1.25
CA ILE A 281 -40.18 -17.05 -0.56
C ILE A 281 -41.58 -16.50 -0.87
N GLN A 282 -42.09 -16.68 -2.09
CA GLN A 282 -43.42 -16.21 -2.48
C GLN A 282 -44.53 -17.03 -1.79
N ASP A 283 -44.36 -18.34 -1.69
CA ASP A 283 -45.30 -19.26 -1.04
C ASP A 283 -45.31 -19.06 0.48
N GLU A 284 -44.15 -18.84 1.09
CA GLU A 284 -44.03 -18.48 2.51
C GLU A 284 -44.74 -17.14 2.78
N ASN A 285 -44.53 -16.12 1.96
CA ASN A 285 -45.23 -14.83 2.08
C ASN A 285 -46.75 -14.95 1.92
N GLN A 286 -47.24 -15.82 1.02
CA GLN A 286 -48.68 -16.08 0.90
C GLN A 286 -49.23 -16.77 2.14
N THR A 287 -48.47 -17.69 2.73
CA THR A 287 -48.85 -18.40 3.96
C THR A 287 -48.93 -17.43 5.13
N LEU A 288 -47.91 -16.60 5.33
CA LEU A 288 -47.88 -15.56 6.36
C LEU A 288 -49.03 -14.56 6.22
N LYS A 289 -49.39 -14.16 5.00
CA LYS A 289 -50.56 -13.29 4.75
C LYS A 289 -51.89 -13.94 5.16
N LYS A 290 -52.05 -15.25 4.92
CA LYS A 290 -53.25 -15.99 5.35
C LYS A 290 -53.31 -16.12 6.88
N GLU A 291 -52.17 -16.38 7.52
CA GLU A 291 -52.10 -16.42 8.98
C GLU A 291 -52.44 -15.07 9.61
N LEU A 292 -51.88 -13.97 9.10
CA LEU A 292 -52.20 -12.61 9.53
C LEU A 292 -53.70 -12.33 9.45
N SER A 293 -54.34 -12.63 8.31
CA SER A 293 -55.79 -12.46 8.15
C SER A 293 -56.61 -13.29 9.14
N THR A 294 -56.15 -14.49 9.47
CA THR A 294 -56.82 -15.35 10.47
C THR A 294 -56.67 -14.76 11.87
N LYS A 295 -55.47 -14.29 12.23
CA LYS A 295 -55.22 -13.61 13.51
C LYS A 295 -56.06 -12.35 13.65
N ASP A 296 -56.19 -11.54 12.60
CA ASP A 296 -57.04 -10.33 12.60
C ASP A 296 -58.51 -10.67 12.87
N LYS A 297 -59.04 -11.74 12.25
CA LYS A 297 -60.42 -12.20 12.50
C LYS A 297 -60.61 -12.66 13.95
N ILE A 298 -59.61 -13.33 14.53
CA ILE A 298 -59.65 -13.75 15.94
C ILE A 298 -59.64 -12.52 16.85
N ILE A 299 -58.77 -11.54 16.59
CA ILE A 299 -58.71 -10.28 17.34
C ILE A 299 -60.05 -9.54 17.28
N GLN A 300 -60.69 -9.49 16.11
CA GLN A 300 -62.03 -8.88 15.98
C GLN A 300 -63.07 -9.59 16.84
N LYS A 301 -63.12 -10.93 16.84
CA LYS A 301 -64.04 -11.70 17.70
C LYS A 301 -63.78 -11.43 19.18
N LEU A 302 -62.52 -11.49 19.61
CA LEU A 302 -62.14 -11.23 21.00
C LEU A 302 -62.53 -9.81 21.44
N ASN A 303 -62.43 -8.81 20.55
CA ASN A 303 -62.86 -7.45 20.84
C ASN A 303 -64.38 -7.32 21.01
N VAL A 304 -65.17 -8.08 20.25
CA VAL A 304 -66.63 -8.15 20.42
C VAL A 304 -66.97 -8.80 21.78
N GLU A 305 -66.40 -9.96 22.08
CA GLU A 305 -66.62 -10.67 23.35
C GLU A 305 -66.21 -9.81 24.55
N LYS A 306 -65.06 -9.12 24.47
CA LYS A 306 -64.60 -8.18 25.49
C LYS A 306 -65.61 -7.05 25.73
N LYS A 307 -66.26 -6.56 24.67
CA LYS A 307 -67.29 -5.51 24.77
C LYS A 307 -68.56 -6.03 25.44
N GLU A 308 -68.99 -7.25 25.10
CA GLU A 308 -70.15 -7.90 25.73
C GLU A 308 -69.90 -8.20 27.21
N LEU A 309 -68.71 -8.71 27.56
CA LEU A 309 -68.28 -8.92 28.94
C LEU A 309 -68.30 -7.63 29.74
N LYS A 310 -67.78 -6.51 29.19
CA LYS A 310 -67.86 -5.20 29.85
C LYS A 310 -69.30 -4.77 30.11
N GLN A 311 -70.21 -4.98 29.16
CA GLN A 311 -71.64 -4.65 29.34
C GLN A 311 -72.29 -5.53 30.41
N SER A 312 -71.97 -6.83 30.43
CA SER A 312 -72.46 -7.77 31.43
C SER A 312 -71.96 -7.40 32.83
N LEU A 313 -70.68 -7.05 32.96
CA LEU A 313 -70.08 -6.57 34.20
C LEU A 313 -70.78 -5.31 34.72
N GLU A 314 -71.04 -4.32 33.86
CA GLU A 314 -71.78 -3.11 34.22
C GLU A 314 -73.22 -3.41 34.68
N LYS A 315 -73.88 -4.37 34.03
CA LYS A 315 -75.22 -4.83 34.43
C LYS A 315 -75.18 -5.47 35.82
N TRP A 316 -74.20 -6.35 36.07
CA TRP A 316 -73.97 -6.97 37.37
C TRP A 316 -73.65 -5.94 38.45
N LYS A 317 -72.79 -4.96 38.17
CA LYS A 317 -72.46 -3.86 39.07
C LYS A 317 -73.72 -3.08 39.48
N ARG A 318 -74.61 -2.77 38.53
CA ARG A 318 -75.90 -2.13 38.81
C ARG A 318 -76.82 -3.01 39.66
N GLN A 319 -76.90 -4.31 39.37
CA GLN A 319 -77.71 -5.25 40.14
C GLN A 319 -77.21 -5.39 41.58
N CYS A 320 -75.91 -5.53 41.79
CA CYS A 320 -75.30 -5.55 43.12
C CYS A 320 -75.57 -4.26 43.89
N MET A 321 -75.41 -3.08 43.26
CA MET A 321 -75.78 -1.80 43.90
C MET A 321 -77.26 -1.77 44.27
N HIS A 322 -78.15 -2.28 43.41
CA HIS A 322 -79.58 -2.31 43.69
C HIS A 322 -79.93 -3.24 44.86
N ILE A 323 -79.29 -4.42 44.93
CA ILE A 323 -79.44 -5.37 46.03
C ILE A 323 -78.90 -4.75 47.33
N ALA A 324 -77.71 -4.16 47.31
CA ALA A 324 -77.11 -3.48 48.45
C ALA A 324 -78.03 -2.35 48.98
N ASN A 325 -78.56 -1.51 48.09
CA ASN A 325 -79.53 -0.47 48.45
C ASN A 325 -80.82 -1.06 49.03
N LYS A 326 -81.32 -2.17 48.49
CA LYS A 326 -82.54 -2.83 48.98
C LYS A 326 -82.34 -3.48 50.35
N ILE A 327 -81.19 -4.09 50.59
CA ILE A 327 -80.78 -4.63 51.90
C ILE A 327 -80.60 -3.49 52.89
N GLY A 328 -79.85 -2.44 52.53
CA GLY A 328 -79.65 -1.25 53.36
C GLY A 328 -80.98 -0.61 53.78
N ASN A 329 -81.90 -0.40 52.83
CA ASN A 329 -83.24 0.14 53.13
C ASN A 329 -84.08 -0.78 54.02
N LYS A 330 -84.04 -2.11 53.80
CA LYS A 330 -84.73 -3.06 54.68
C LYS A 330 -84.14 -3.06 56.10
N MET A 331 -82.83 -2.97 56.22
CA MET A 331 -82.14 -2.92 57.50
C MET A 331 -82.49 -1.62 58.23
N LEU A 332 -82.39 -0.46 57.59
CA LEU A 332 -82.78 0.84 58.16
C LEU A 332 -84.23 0.87 58.65
N ASN A 333 -85.16 0.32 57.86
CA ASN A 333 -86.56 0.19 58.27
C ASN A 333 -86.75 -0.75 59.48
N ALA A 334 -85.98 -1.84 59.58
CA ALA A 334 -86.07 -2.79 60.70
C ALA A 334 -85.54 -2.23 62.04
N ILE A 335 -84.66 -1.23 62.00
CA ILE A 335 -84.16 -0.50 63.19
C ILE A 335 -84.95 0.79 63.47
N GLY A 336 -86.10 0.98 62.82
CA GLY A 336 -87.05 2.06 63.13
C GLY A 336 -86.69 3.43 62.53
N LEU A 337 -85.79 3.47 61.54
CA LEU A 337 -85.41 4.70 60.84
C LEU A 337 -86.14 4.78 59.49
N ASP A 338 -87.14 5.66 59.40
CA ASP A 338 -87.86 5.93 58.15
C ASP A 338 -86.97 6.74 57.19
N THR A 339 -86.56 6.08 56.11
CA THR A 339 -85.69 6.62 55.05
C THR A 339 -86.34 7.74 54.22
N ASN A 340 -87.64 8.02 54.40
CA ASN A 340 -88.30 9.20 53.83
C ASN A 340 -88.30 10.43 54.77
N VAL A 341 -87.94 10.26 56.06
CA VAL A 341 -87.97 11.33 57.08
C VAL A 341 -86.56 11.80 57.46
N VAL A 342 -85.52 11.04 57.13
CA VAL A 342 -84.11 11.44 57.30
C VAL A 342 -83.43 11.43 55.94
N GLY A 343 -82.80 12.54 55.55
CA GLY A 343 -82.10 12.75 54.28
C GLY A 343 -80.84 11.90 54.06
N ILE A 344 -80.89 10.61 54.38
CA ILE A 344 -79.81 9.62 54.24
C ILE A 344 -79.81 9.04 52.81
N LYS A 345 -79.97 9.89 51.79
CA LYS A 345 -79.79 9.50 50.37
C LYS A 345 -78.34 9.60 49.89
N LYS A 346 -77.40 9.97 50.78
CA LYS A 346 -76.03 10.37 50.40
C LYS A 346 -74.90 9.70 51.16
N GLU A 347 -75.16 8.70 52.01
CA GLU A 347 -74.08 7.90 52.59
C GLU A 347 -74.16 6.47 52.04
N LEU A 348 -73.27 6.26 51.07
CA LEU A 348 -73.00 5.08 50.26
C LEU A 348 -72.83 3.78 51.09
N PRO A 349 -72.79 2.59 50.43
CA PRO A 349 -72.09 1.46 51.02
C PRO A 349 -70.69 1.89 51.52
N SER A 350 -70.25 1.31 52.64
CA SER A 350 -69.02 1.71 53.34
C SER A 350 -67.81 1.75 52.39
N LYS A 351 -66.85 2.63 52.67
CA LYS A 351 -65.57 2.75 51.95
C LYS A 351 -64.93 1.38 51.67
N GLU A 352 -65.08 0.42 52.58
CA GLU A 352 -64.58 -0.95 52.46
C GLU A 352 -65.23 -1.75 51.32
N VAL A 353 -66.52 -1.58 51.04
CA VAL A 353 -67.22 -2.27 49.94
C VAL A 353 -66.82 -1.68 48.58
N ILE A 354 -66.61 -0.36 48.51
CA ILE A 354 -66.08 0.29 47.31
C ILE A 354 -64.62 -0.12 47.09
N GLN A 355 -63.83 -0.21 48.16
CA GLN A 355 -62.45 -0.66 48.11
C GLN A 355 -62.32 -2.11 47.64
N VAL A 356 -63.17 -3.04 48.11
CA VAL A 356 -63.15 -4.44 47.63
C VAL A 356 -63.52 -4.55 46.13
N ILE A 357 -64.40 -3.68 45.63
CA ILE A 357 -64.77 -3.60 44.21
C ILE A 357 -63.64 -2.95 43.38
N ASP A 358 -62.92 -1.97 43.93
CA ASP A 358 -61.73 -1.38 43.28
C ASP A 358 -60.53 -2.35 43.32
N ASP A 359 -60.32 -3.08 44.42
CA ASP A 359 -59.26 -4.08 44.62
C ASP A 359 -59.39 -5.26 43.66
N THR A 360 -60.63 -5.65 43.32
CA THR A 360 -60.90 -6.65 42.26
C THR A 360 -60.74 -6.10 40.84
N SER A 361 -60.62 -4.78 40.68
CA SER A 361 -60.37 -4.10 39.39
C SER A 361 -58.90 -3.70 39.17
N HIS A 362 -57.99 -4.10 40.08
CA HIS A 362 -56.57 -3.86 39.92
C HIS A 362 -56.02 -4.63 38.71
N THR A 363 -56.05 -3.95 37.57
CA THR A 363 -55.07 -4.15 36.50
C THR A 363 -53.73 -3.87 37.16
N ILE A 364 -52.86 -4.88 37.29
CA ILE A 364 -51.53 -4.72 37.88
C ILE A 364 -50.82 -3.62 37.10
N GLN A 365 -50.76 -2.41 37.65
CA GLN A 365 -50.05 -1.29 37.05
C GLN A 365 -48.57 -1.46 37.39
N TYR A 366 -47.83 -2.17 36.55
CA TYR A 366 -46.38 -2.25 36.68
C TYR A 366 -45.78 -0.86 36.46
N ASN A 367 -45.18 -0.25 37.48
CA ASN A 367 -44.39 0.96 37.26
C ASN A 367 -43.16 0.57 36.42
N ALA A 368 -42.97 1.20 35.27
CA ALA A 368 -41.89 0.87 34.33
C ALA A 368 -40.51 0.96 35.00
N ASN A 369 -40.39 1.84 35.99
CA ASN A 369 -39.15 2.04 36.74
C ASN A 369 -38.80 0.90 37.70
N ASP A 370 -39.73 -0.03 37.96
CA ASP A 370 -39.55 -1.13 38.91
C ASP A 370 -39.30 -2.49 38.22
N LEU A 371 -39.36 -2.54 36.88
CA LEU A 371 -39.02 -3.73 36.09
C LEU A 371 -37.50 -3.81 35.85
N ARG A 372 -36.90 -4.99 36.05
CA ARG A 372 -35.47 -5.23 35.82
C ARG A 372 -35.25 -6.58 35.16
N VAL A 373 -34.16 -6.71 34.39
CA VAL A 373 -33.65 -8.00 33.91
C VAL A 373 -32.53 -8.45 34.82
N ILE A 374 -32.61 -9.68 35.31
CA ILE A 374 -31.55 -10.33 36.08
C ILE A 374 -31.22 -11.71 35.48
N PRO A 375 -30.02 -12.26 35.73
CA PRO A 375 -29.74 -13.66 35.43
C PRO A 375 -30.66 -14.58 36.23
N ASP A 376 -31.19 -15.61 35.58
CA ASP A 376 -32.05 -16.61 36.23
C ASP A 376 -31.18 -17.47 37.16
N SER A 377 -31.43 -17.37 38.47
CA SER A 377 -30.72 -18.12 39.49
C SER A 377 -30.97 -19.63 39.43
N GLN A 378 -32.08 -20.07 38.82
CA GLN A 378 -32.44 -21.48 38.68
C GLN A 378 -31.95 -22.08 37.36
N ASN A 379 -31.85 -21.27 36.29
CA ASN A 379 -31.41 -21.72 34.96
C ASN A 379 -30.15 -20.99 34.49
N LYS A 380 -28.99 -21.65 34.65
CA LYS A 380 -27.68 -21.09 34.31
C LYS A 380 -27.62 -20.70 32.82
N GLY A 381 -27.32 -19.43 32.55
CA GLY A 381 -27.23 -18.88 31.20
C GLY A 381 -28.52 -18.28 30.65
N LYS A 382 -29.62 -18.31 31.42
CA LYS A 382 -30.88 -17.63 31.07
C LYS A 382 -31.07 -16.34 31.86
N PHE A 383 -32.00 -15.51 31.39
CA PHE A 383 -32.39 -14.25 32.03
C PHE A 383 -33.88 -14.27 32.37
N CYS A 384 -34.27 -13.51 33.40
CA CYS A 384 -35.67 -13.30 33.78
C CYS A 384 -35.96 -11.82 34.01
N VAL A 385 -37.23 -11.46 33.81
CA VAL A 385 -37.79 -10.13 34.08
C VAL A 385 -38.44 -10.17 35.45
N ILE A 386 -38.02 -9.28 36.34
CA ILE A 386 -38.53 -9.18 37.71
C ILE A 386 -39.21 -7.84 37.95
N LEU A 387 -40.16 -7.82 38.87
CA LEU A 387 -40.73 -6.62 39.45
C LEU A 387 -40.16 -6.41 40.85
N LYS A 388 -39.43 -5.30 41.03
CA LYS A 388 -38.90 -4.91 42.33
C LYS A 388 -40.03 -4.46 43.26
N LYS A 389 -40.04 -4.96 44.49
CA LYS A 389 -40.92 -4.54 45.59
C LYS A 389 -40.08 -4.09 46.78
N ASP A 390 -40.70 -3.39 47.73
CA ASP A 390 -40.01 -2.81 48.89
C ASP A 390 -39.22 -3.86 49.72
N ASN A 391 -39.69 -5.12 49.77
CA ASN A 391 -39.05 -6.22 50.52
C ASN A 391 -38.73 -7.46 49.66
N GLY A 392 -38.50 -7.30 48.36
CA GLY A 392 -38.14 -8.43 47.50
C GLY A 392 -38.39 -8.19 46.02
N PHE A 393 -38.53 -9.28 45.27
CA PHE A 393 -38.91 -9.21 43.86
C PHE A 393 -39.82 -10.37 43.49
N ASP A 394 -40.71 -10.12 42.54
CA ASP A 394 -41.51 -11.16 41.90
C ASP A 394 -40.96 -11.41 40.49
N VAL A 395 -40.95 -12.67 40.05
CA VAL A 395 -40.64 -13.02 38.66
C VAL A 395 -41.88 -12.78 37.81
N VAL A 396 -41.77 -11.88 36.84
CA VAL A 396 -42.84 -11.53 35.90
C VAL A 396 -42.81 -12.44 34.68
N ASP A 397 -41.62 -12.74 34.18
CA ASP A 397 -41.40 -13.61 33.02
C ASP A 397 -39.97 -14.19 33.06
N ASN A 398 -39.72 -15.38 32.50
CA ASN A 398 -38.42 -16.06 32.61
C ASN A 398 -38.05 -16.85 31.34
N ASN A 399 -36.90 -17.55 31.39
CA ASN A 399 -36.39 -18.41 30.33
C ASN A 399 -35.95 -17.71 29.04
N PHE A 400 -35.37 -16.51 29.14
CA PHE A 400 -34.79 -15.81 27.99
C PHE A 400 -33.34 -16.23 27.74
N ASP A 401 -33.01 -16.57 26.49
CA ASP A 401 -31.69 -17.04 26.08
C ASP A 401 -30.60 -15.97 26.19
N ASN A 402 -30.99 -14.71 26.11
CA ASN A 402 -30.09 -13.58 26.25
C ASN A 402 -30.81 -12.37 26.85
N ARG A 403 -30.00 -11.44 27.37
CA ARG A 403 -30.49 -10.23 28.04
C ARG A 403 -31.31 -9.32 27.12
N GLN A 404 -30.96 -9.23 25.83
CA GLN A 404 -31.66 -8.36 24.87
C GLN A 404 -33.11 -8.79 24.65
N LEU A 405 -33.37 -10.10 24.58
CA LEU A 405 -34.74 -10.63 24.46
C LEU A 405 -35.56 -10.31 25.72
N ALA A 406 -34.98 -10.43 26.91
CA ALA A 406 -35.64 -10.05 28.16
C ALA A 406 -35.89 -8.53 28.26
N GLU A 407 -34.99 -7.70 27.75
CA GLU A 407 -35.18 -6.24 27.69
C GLU A 407 -36.24 -5.83 26.66
N TYR A 408 -36.33 -6.53 25.52
CA TYR A 408 -37.41 -6.36 24.56
C TYR A 408 -38.77 -6.69 25.19
N ARG A 409 -38.83 -7.75 26.01
CA ARG A 409 -40.04 -8.11 26.76
C ARG A 409 -40.49 -7.00 27.71
N ILE A 410 -39.57 -6.31 28.39
CA ILE A 410 -39.92 -5.14 29.21
C ILE A 410 -40.56 -4.04 28.35
N LYS A 411 -40.04 -3.78 27.14
CA LYS A 411 -40.64 -2.80 26.22
C LYS A 411 -42.04 -3.20 25.80
N GLU A 412 -42.29 -4.46 25.45
CA GLU A 412 -43.65 -4.93 25.14
C GLU A 412 -44.63 -4.75 26.30
N ILE A 413 -44.20 -5.03 27.54
CA ILE A 413 -45.02 -4.84 28.75
C ILE A 413 -45.34 -3.36 28.95
N ILE A 414 -44.41 -2.45 28.62
CA ILE A 414 -44.60 -0.99 28.69
C ILE A 414 -45.47 -0.48 27.53
N ASP A 415 -45.29 -0.99 26.32
CA ASP A 415 -46.03 -0.56 25.12
C ASP A 415 -47.50 -1.00 25.16
N LEU A 416 -47.79 -2.18 25.73
CA LEU A 416 -49.15 -2.61 26.09
C LEU A 416 -49.88 -1.62 27.02
N LYS A 417 -49.12 -0.78 27.73
CA LYS A 417 -49.64 0.29 28.60
C LYS A 417 -50.01 1.56 27.82
N ILE A 418 -49.37 1.83 26.68
CA ILE A 418 -49.65 3.01 25.83
C ILE A 418 -50.96 2.80 25.06
N GLU A 419 -51.27 1.59 24.62
CA GLU A 419 -52.50 1.30 23.86
C GLU A 419 -53.80 1.31 24.69
N ILE A 420 -53.73 1.32 26.03
CA ILE A 420 -54.93 1.37 26.90
C ILE A 420 -55.30 2.82 27.29
N ASN A 421 -54.45 3.80 27.00
CA ASN A 421 -54.80 5.23 27.07
C ASN A 421 -55.07 5.75 25.65
N PRO A 422 -56.32 6.01 25.23
CA PRO A 422 -56.57 6.47 23.87
C PRO A 422 -55.91 7.84 23.68
N ILE A 423 -54.91 7.83 22.80
CA ILE A 423 -54.27 9.00 22.24
C ILE A 423 -55.36 9.90 21.64
N LYS A 424 -55.60 11.06 22.26
CA LYS A 424 -56.21 12.22 21.60
C LYS A 424 -55.17 12.80 20.63
N VAL A 425 -55.11 12.28 19.41
CA VAL A 425 -54.47 13.01 18.30
C VAL A 425 -55.55 13.81 17.60
N LYS A 426 -55.50 15.13 17.78
CA LYS A 426 -56.10 16.09 16.87
C LYS A 426 -55.34 15.98 15.55
N MET A 427 -56.00 15.48 14.50
CA MET A 427 -55.57 15.73 13.14
C MET A 427 -55.93 17.18 12.80
N ASN A 428 -54.92 18.06 12.75
CA ASN A 428 -55.06 19.29 11.98
C ASN A 428 -54.94 18.89 10.50
N MET A 429 -56.07 18.89 9.82
CA MET A 429 -56.11 18.98 8.37
C MET A 429 -55.93 20.45 8.03
N ASP A 430 -54.75 20.81 7.51
CA ASP A 430 -54.58 22.07 6.79
C ASP A 430 -54.45 21.74 5.30
N SER A 431 -55.53 22.15 4.60
CA SER A 431 -55.64 22.75 3.27
C SER A 431 -54.81 22.21 2.10
#